data_AF-B0XUT5-F1
#
_entry.id   AF-B0XUT5-F1
#
_cell.length_a   1.000
_cell.length_b   1.000
_cell.length_c   1.000
_cell.angle_alpha   90.00
_cell.angle_beta   90.00
_cell.angle_gamma   90.00
#
_symmetry.space_group_name_H-M   'P 1'
#
loop_
_entity.id
_entity.type
_entity.pdbx_description
1 polymer ?
#
loop_
_entity_poly.entity_id
_entity_poly.type
_entity_poly.pdbx_seq_one_letter_code
_entity_poly.pdbx_strand_id
1 'polypeptide(L)'
;MATELTVQSERAFQKQPHIFLNSKTKAKSKKVGQTRRWYKDVGLGFRTPKTAIEGSYIDKKCPFTGMVSIRGRILTGRVVSTKMHRTIIIRREYLHYVPKYNRYEKRHKNLAAHVSPAFRVEEGDWVTVGQCRPLSKTVCGNPPRNGSARYFRQRLMLKWKLSWSGRQSTLSINPV
;
A
#
# COMPACT_ATOMS: atom_id res chain seq x y z
N MET A 1 17.13 7.55 -2.87
CA MET A 1 17.99 6.45 -3.39
C MET A 1 17.13 5.23 -3.72
N ALA A 2 16.62 5.15 -4.95
CA ALA A 2 15.88 3.98 -5.42
C ALA A 2 16.89 2.95 -5.94
N THR A 3 17.01 1.80 -5.27
CA THR A 3 17.85 0.70 -5.76
C THR A 3 17.12 -0.01 -6.90
N GLU A 4 17.54 0.26 -8.14
CA GLU A 4 17.18 -0.57 -9.28
C GLU A 4 17.91 -1.91 -9.15
N LEU A 5 17.30 -2.83 -8.42
CA LEU A 5 17.82 -4.18 -8.30
C LEU A 5 17.55 -4.92 -9.59
N THR A 6 18.62 -5.43 -10.20
CA THR A 6 18.51 -6.43 -11.25
C THR A 6 17.65 -7.58 -10.73
N VAL A 7 16.77 -8.10 -11.59
CA VAL A 7 15.73 -9.09 -11.21
C VAL A 7 16.33 -10.33 -10.55
N GLN A 8 17.56 -10.67 -10.92
CA GLN A 8 18.29 -11.86 -10.49
C GLN A 8 19.52 -11.49 -9.64
N SER A 9 19.30 -10.89 -8.48
CA SER A 9 20.40 -10.49 -7.57
C SER A 9 20.75 -11.55 -6.52
N GLU A 10 19.82 -12.45 -6.18
CA GLU A 10 20.06 -13.49 -5.16
C GLU A 10 20.46 -14.82 -5.83
N ARG A 11 21.04 -15.72 -5.02
CA ARG A 11 21.54 -17.03 -5.49
C ARG A 11 20.45 -17.95 -6.07
N ALA A 12 19.24 -17.87 -5.54
CA ALA A 12 18.10 -18.65 -6.04
C ALA A 12 17.46 -17.94 -7.23
N PHE A 13 17.01 -18.70 -8.23
CA PHE A 13 16.29 -18.13 -9.38
C PHE A 13 14.96 -17.50 -8.94
N GLN A 14 14.79 -16.20 -9.16
CA GLN A 14 13.54 -15.51 -8.86
C GLN A 14 12.56 -15.69 -10.02
N LYS A 15 11.36 -16.20 -9.72
CA LYS A 15 10.23 -16.27 -10.65
C LYS A 15 8.91 -16.03 -9.93
N GLN A 16 7.89 -15.60 -10.69
CA GLN A 16 6.52 -15.61 -10.17
C GLN A 16 6.01 -17.06 -10.17
N PRO A 17 5.44 -17.56 -9.05
CA PRO A 17 5.02 -18.96 -8.96
C PRO A 17 3.83 -19.29 -9.87
N HIS A 18 2.96 -18.30 -10.14
CA HIS A 18 1.78 -18.47 -11.00
C HIS A 18 2.09 -18.46 -12.50
N ILE A 19 3.34 -18.22 -12.90
CA ILE A 19 3.72 -18.13 -14.31
C ILE A 19 4.69 -19.25 -14.64
N PHE A 20 4.28 -20.07 -15.61
CA PHE A 20 5.16 -21.04 -16.22
C PHE A 20 5.97 -20.37 -17.34
N LEU A 21 7.29 -20.30 -17.17
CA LEU A 21 8.19 -19.64 -18.12
C LEU A 21 8.57 -20.55 -19.30
N ASN A 22 8.60 -21.87 -19.10
CA ASN A 22 9.16 -22.83 -20.07
C ASN A 22 8.11 -23.31 -21.10
N SER A 23 7.19 -22.45 -21.52
CA SER A 23 6.20 -22.82 -22.54
C SER A 23 6.87 -22.86 -23.92
N LYS A 24 6.90 -24.04 -24.56
CA LYS A 24 7.53 -24.26 -25.87
C LYS A 24 6.72 -23.71 -27.07
N THR A 25 5.59 -23.06 -26.84
CA THR A 25 4.75 -22.48 -27.89
C THR A 25 5.49 -21.37 -28.63
N LYS A 26 5.75 -21.56 -29.94
CA LYS A 26 6.38 -20.56 -30.82
C LYS A 26 5.65 -19.23 -30.71
N ALA A 27 6.41 -18.14 -30.60
CA ALA A 27 5.98 -16.77 -30.35
C ALA A 27 5.15 -16.11 -31.49
N LYS A 28 4.15 -16.80 -32.04
CA LYS A 28 3.33 -16.30 -33.17
C LYS A 28 2.00 -15.65 -32.78
N SER A 29 1.70 -15.47 -31.49
CA SER A 29 0.45 -14.79 -31.06
C SER A 29 0.64 -13.92 -29.80
N LYS A 30 1.78 -13.23 -29.66
CA LYS A 30 1.84 -12.16 -28.67
C LYS A 30 1.16 -10.93 -29.28
N LYS A 31 -0.07 -10.60 -28.82
CA LYS A 31 -0.60 -9.24 -28.98
C LYS A 31 0.43 -8.27 -28.41
N VAL A 32 0.82 -7.28 -29.21
CA VAL A 32 1.76 -6.22 -28.82
C VAL A 32 1.27 -5.59 -27.51
N GLY A 33 2.12 -5.61 -26.47
CA GLY A 33 1.81 -5.03 -25.15
C GLY A 33 1.35 -5.98 -24.04
N GLN A 34 1.08 -7.26 -24.32
CA GLN A 34 0.74 -8.24 -23.25
C GLN A 34 2.00 -8.90 -22.68
N THR A 35 2.59 -8.27 -21.66
CA THR A 35 3.61 -8.91 -20.81
C THR A 35 2.96 -10.06 -20.03
N ARG A 36 3.54 -11.27 -20.06
CA ARG A 36 3.15 -12.40 -19.19
C ARG A 36 3.57 -12.07 -17.75
N ARG A 37 2.86 -11.17 -17.10
CA ARG A 37 3.03 -10.80 -15.70
C ARG A 37 1.74 -11.00 -14.95
N TRP A 38 1.84 -11.66 -13.80
CA TRP A 38 0.72 -11.94 -12.93
C TRP A 38 0.60 -10.79 -11.94
N TYR A 39 -0.55 -10.15 -11.96
CA TYR A 39 -0.96 -9.14 -10.99
C TYR A 39 -2.41 -9.43 -10.60
N LYS A 40 -2.81 -8.89 -9.46
CA LYS A 40 -4.18 -8.93 -8.99
C LYS A 40 -4.60 -7.57 -8.47
N ASP A 41 -5.91 -7.35 -8.46
CA ASP A 41 -6.51 -6.28 -7.69
C ASP A 41 -6.53 -6.66 -6.20
N VAL A 42 -6.24 -5.70 -5.35
CA VAL A 42 -6.17 -5.85 -3.89
C VAL A 42 -7.53 -5.52 -3.24
N GLY A 43 -8.42 -4.84 -3.97
CA GLY A 43 -9.71 -4.37 -3.46
C GLY A 43 -9.59 -3.14 -2.57
N LEU A 44 -10.66 -2.82 -1.83
CA LEU A 44 -10.75 -1.64 -0.93
C LEU A 44 -10.57 -0.29 -1.65
N GLY A 45 -10.79 -0.23 -2.97
CA GLY A 45 -10.67 0.99 -3.78
C GLY A 45 -9.22 1.40 -4.13
N PHE A 46 -8.22 0.56 -3.81
CA PHE A 46 -6.84 0.81 -4.22
C PHE A 46 -6.65 0.49 -5.71
N ARG A 47 -6.10 1.44 -6.47
CA ARG A 47 -5.75 1.23 -7.88
C ARG A 47 -4.42 0.50 -7.99
N THR A 48 -4.34 -0.49 -8.88
CA THR A 48 -3.09 -1.17 -9.24
C THR A 48 -2.16 -0.19 -9.97
N PRO A 49 -0.92 0.04 -9.49
CA PRO A 49 -0.01 0.98 -10.14
C PRO A 49 0.50 0.39 -11.46
N LYS A 50 0.75 1.26 -12.46
CA LYS A 50 1.29 0.86 -13.77
C LYS A 50 2.63 0.12 -13.63
N THR A 51 3.45 0.55 -12.68
CA THR A 51 4.74 -0.10 -12.34
C THR A 51 4.57 -1.54 -11.86
N ALA A 52 3.42 -1.94 -11.31
CA ALA A 52 3.16 -3.33 -10.96
C ALA A 52 2.71 -4.18 -12.16
N ILE A 53 2.04 -3.57 -13.14
CA ILE A 53 1.54 -4.23 -14.35
C ILE A 53 2.69 -4.44 -15.36
N GLU A 54 3.51 -3.42 -15.56
CA GLU A 54 4.57 -3.40 -16.57
C GLU A 54 5.96 -3.72 -16.00
N GLY A 55 6.16 -3.56 -14.68
CA GLY A 55 7.47 -3.71 -14.06
C GLY A 55 8.01 -5.14 -14.10
N SER A 56 9.33 -5.29 -14.07
CA SER A 56 10.02 -6.59 -14.15
C SER A 56 10.45 -7.16 -12.78
N TYR A 57 10.21 -6.45 -11.68
CA TYR A 57 10.65 -6.88 -10.35
C TYR A 57 9.91 -8.14 -9.85
N ILE A 58 10.56 -8.93 -8.99
CA ILE A 58 9.96 -10.12 -8.38
C ILE A 58 9.95 -9.96 -6.87
N ASP A 59 8.75 -9.87 -6.30
CA ASP A 59 8.53 -9.76 -4.86
C ASP A 59 7.32 -10.58 -4.42
N LYS A 60 7.56 -11.54 -3.50
CA LYS A 60 6.53 -12.41 -2.93
C LYS A 60 5.64 -11.67 -1.91
N LYS A 61 6.16 -10.59 -1.32
CA LYS A 61 5.49 -9.79 -0.27
C LYS A 61 4.65 -8.64 -0.83
N CYS A 62 4.76 -8.35 -2.14
CA CYS A 62 3.97 -7.34 -2.81
C CYS A 62 2.47 -7.67 -2.74
N PRO A 63 1.59 -6.70 -2.40
CA PRO A 63 0.15 -6.93 -2.39
C PRO A 63 -0.44 -7.12 -3.81
N PHE A 64 0.16 -6.53 -4.85
CA PHE A 64 -0.34 -6.59 -6.23
C PHE A 64 0.17 -7.79 -7.02
N THR A 65 1.45 -8.10 -6.93
CA THR A 65 2.10 -9.15 -7.75
C THR A 65 2.45 -10.40 -6.95
N GLY A 66 2.15 -10.40 -5.65
CA GLY A 66 2.39 -11.49 -4.72
C GLY A 66 1.10 -12.04 -4.10
N MET A 67 1.27 -12.97 -3.14
CA MET A 67 0.15 -13.67 -2.49
C MET A 67 -0.34 -12.97 -1.21
N VAL A 68 0.14 -11.77 -0.90
CA VAL A 68 -0.28 -11.04 0.30
C VAL A 68 -1.66 -10.44 0.09
N SER A 69 -2.55 -10.61 1.06
CA SER A 69 -3.85 -9.95 1.12
C SER A 69 -3.84 -8.87 2.20
N ILE A 70 -4.45 -7.73 1.87
CA ILE A 70 -4.67 -6.64 2.82
C ILE A 70 -5.99 -6.91 3.54
N ARG A 71 -6.01 -6.81 4.87
CA ARG A 71 -7.20 -7.02 5.70
C ARG A 71 -7.13 -6.21 6.98
N GLY A 72 -8.29 -5.74 7.45
CA GLY A 72 -8.40 -5.04 8.72
C GLY A 72 -8.13 -3.54 8.58
N ARG A 73 -7.16 -3.02 9.34
CA ARG A 73 -6.95 -1.58 9.49
C ARG A 73 -6.11 -1.00 8.34
N ILE A 74 -6.50 0.19 7.88
CA ILE A 74 -5.69 1.03 6.98
C ILE A 74 -5.18 2.20 7.81
N LEU A 75 -3.87 2.41 7.80
CA LEU A 75 -3.18 3.42 8.60
C LEU A 75 -2.44 4.38 7.68
N THR A 76 -2.47 5.67 8.00
CA THR A 76 -1.63 6.68 7.33
C THR A 76 -0.52 7.14 8.27
N GLY A 77 0.61 7.54 7.70
CA GLY A 77 1.71 8.15 8.43
C GLY A 77 2.81 8.68 7.51
N ARG A 78 3.77 9.38 8.11
CA ARG A 78 4.90 9.99 7.40
C ARG A 78 6.09 9.04 7.38
N VAL A 79 6.76 8.92 6.25
CA VAL A 79 8.00 8.14 6.14
C VAL A 79 9.13 8.87 6.86
N VAL A 80 9.77 8.18 7.79
CA VAL A 80 10.94 8.70 8.52
C VAL A 80 12.23 8.22 7.89
N SER A 81 12.31 6.93 7.54
CA SER A 81 13.52 6.37 6.96
C SER A 81 13.24 5.29 5.94
N THR A 82 14.05 5.30 4.88
CA THR A 82 13.99 4.33 3.77
C THR A 82 15.28 3.51 3.65
N LYS A 83 16.05 3.41 4.73
CA LYS A 83 17.40 2.79 4.74
C LYS A 83 17.39 1.27 4.55
N MET A 84 16.29 0.60 4.92
CA MET A 84 16.18 -0.85 4.81
C MET A 84 15.74 -1.28 3.42
N HIS A 85 16.22 -2.45 3.00
CA HIS A 85 15.82 -3.03 1.72
C HIS A 85 14.33 -3.43 1.72
N ARG A 86 13.54 -2.85 0.80
CA ARG A 86 12.09 -3.11 0.60
C ARG A 86 11.23 -2.88 1.85
N THR A 87 11.71 -2.14 2.84
CA THR A 87 10.98 -1.83 4.08
C THR A 87 11.23 -0.39 4.46
N ILE A 88 10.19 0.32 4.88
CA ILE A 88 10.27 1.70 5.38
C ILE A 88 9.82 1.76 6.82
N ILE A 89 10.30 2.78 7.54
CA ILE A 89 9.79 3.12 8.86
C ILE A 89 8.87 4.32 8.72
N ILE A 90 7.62 4.13 9.14
CA ILE A 90 6.59 5.16 9.15
C ILE A 90 6.36 5.60 10.58
N ARG A 91 6.26 6.91 10.78
CA ARG A 91 5.91 7.51 12.05
C ARG A 91 4.47 8.01 12.01
N ARG A 92 3.74 7.64 13.05
CA ARG A 92 2.37 8.10 13.30
C ARG A 92 2.38 8.93 14.56
N GLU A 93 2.10 10.21 14.40
CA GLU A 93 1.93 11.14 15.51
C GLU A 93 0.46 11.17 15.89
N TYR A 94 0.18 11.11 17.19
CA TYR A 94 -1.18 11.22 17.72
C TYR A 94 -1.14 11.96 19.05
N LEU A 95 -2.25 12.65 19.33
CA LEU A 95 -2.45 13.34 20.59
C LEU A 95 -3.06 12.36 21.58
N HIS A 96 -2.43 12.21 22.74
CA HIS A 96 -2.99 11.46 23.86
C HIS A 96 -3.56 12.45 24.86
N TYR A 97 -4.81 12.24 25.27
CA TYR A 97 -5.48 13.11 26.24
C TYR A 97 -5.13 12.67 27.65
N VAL A 98 -4.75 13.61 28.52
CA VAL A 98 -4.45 13.36 29.93
C VAL A 98 -5.60 13.90 30.79
N PRO A 99 -6.49 13.05 31.31
CA PRO A 99 -7.71 13.48 32.01
C PRO A 99 -7.44 14.31 33.26
N LYS A 100 -6.34 14.04 33.98
CA LYS A 100 -5.99 14.78 35.20
C LYS A 100 -5.76 16.28 34.96
N TYR A 101 -5.21 16.63 33.80
CA TYR A 101 -4.81 18.01 33.49
C TYR A 101 -5.66 18.64 32.39
N ASN A 102 -6.64 17.92 31.84
CA ASN A 102 -7.44 18.34 30.68
C ASN A 102 -6.60 18.84 29.50
N ARG A 103 -5.40 18.28 29.29
CA ARG A 103 -4.45 18.67 28.24
C ARG A 103 -4.09 17.48 27.35
N TYR A 104 -3.62 17.78 26.14
CA TYR A 104 -3.11 16.78 25.20
C TYR A 104 -1.58 16.75 25.21
N GLU A 105 -1.01 15.55 25.20
CA GLU A 105 0.41 15.32 24.96
C GLU A 105 0.63 14.76 23.55
N LYS A 106 1.71 15.19 22.89
CA LYS A 106 2.12 14.64 21.59
C LYS A 106 2.86 13.33 21.80
N ARG A 107 2.35 12.23 21.24
CA ARG A 107 3.04 10.94 21.20
C ARG A 107 3.26 10.49 19.77
N HIS A 108 4.24 9.64 19.57
CA HIS A 108 4.49 9.02 18.28
C HIS A 108 4.72 7.53 18.42
N LYS A 109 4.40 6.78 17.35
CA LYS A 109 4.75 5.36 17.21
C LYS A 109 5.39 5.15 15.85
N ASN A 110 6.50 4.41 15.85
CA ASN A 110 7.18 4.00 14.63
C ASN A 110 6.68 2.60 14.24
N LEU A 111 6.42 2.41 12.96
CA LEU A 111 5.91 1.17 12.38
C LEU A 111 6.78 0.81 11.19
N ALA A 112 7.22 -0.45 11.13
CA ALA A 112 7.93 -0.98 9.97
C ALA A 112 6.91 -1.50 8.95
N ALA A 113 6.94 -0.96 7.74
CA ALA A 113 6.05 -1.35 6.65
C ALA A 113 6.85 -1.87 5.45
N HIS A 114 6.36 -2.95 4.84
CA HIS A 114 6.92 -3.46 3.59
C HIS A 114 6.58 -2.51 2.45
N VAL A 115 7.57 -2.18 1.62
CA VAL A 115 7.36 -1.41 0.39
C VAL A 115 7.68 -2.29 -0.79
N SER A 116 6.67 -2.46 -1.64
CA SER A 116 6.88 -3.09 -2.93
C SER A 116 7.76 -2.22 -3.81
N PRO A 117 8.68 -2.79 -4.60
CA PRO A 117 9.48 -2.05 -5.57
C PRO A 117 8.67 -1.28 -6.63
N ALA A 118 7.36 -1.54 -6.76
CA ALA A 118 6.47 -0.72 -7.59
C ALA A 118 6.36 0.74 -7.12
N PHE A 119 6.59 1.01 -5.84
CA PHE A 119 6.51 2.36 -5.28
C PHE A 119 7.92 2.91 -5.04
N ARG A 120 8.19 4.07 -5.64
CA ARG A 120 9.34 4.90 -5.30
C ARG A 120 8.87 5.86 -4.21
N VAL A 121 9.45 5.76 -3.02
CA VAL A 121 9.05 6.51 -1.83
C VAL A 121 10.27 7.17 -1.23
N GLU A 122 10.14 8.43 -0.83
CA GLU A 122 11.20 9.22 -0.22
C GLU A 122 10.89 9.53 1.25
N GLU A 123 11.90 10.02 1.97
CA GLU A 123 11.74 10.42 3.37
C GLU A 123 10.88 11.70 3.44
N GLY A 124 9.82 11.67 4.24
CA GLY A 124 8.89 12.78 4.37
C GLY A 124 7.55 12.59 3.67
N ASP A 125 7.41 11.58 2.81
CA ASP A 125 6.16 11.31 2.11
C ASP A 125 5.05 10.82 3.05
N TRP A 126 3.80 11.14 2.70
CA TRP A 126 2.62 10.58 3.34
C TRP A 126 2.24 9.27 2.66
N VAL A 127 2.27 8.17 3.42
CA VAL A 127 2.00 6.83 2.91
C VAL A 127 0.81 6.21 3.64
N THR A 128 0.01 5.49 2.87
CA THR A 128 -1.10 4.67 3.37
C THR A 128 -0.66 3.20 3.42
N VAL A 129 -0.77 2.58 4.59
CA VAL A 129 -0.38 1.19 4.86
C VAL A 129 -1.60 0.38 5.22
N GLY A 130 -1.76 -0.76 4.54
CA GLY A 130 -2.75 -1.76 4.89
C GLY A 130 -2.19 -2.80 5.86
N GLN A 131 -3.01 -3.21 6.82
CA GLN A 131 -2.72 -4.36 7.67
C GLN A 131 -2.73 -5.66 6.84
N CYS A 132 -1.82 -6.58 7.18
CA CYS A 132 -1.65 -7.86 6.51
C CYS A 132 -1.28 -8.96 7.53
N ARG A 133 -1.06 -10.19 7.04
CA ARG A 133 -0.41 -11.24 7.84
C ARG A 133 1.03 -10.84 8.18
N PRO A 134 1.62 -11.30 9.29
CA PRO A 134 3.02 -11.01 9.61
C PRO A 134 3.94 -11.48 8.48
N LEU A 135 4.82 -10.60 7.98
CA LEU A 135 5.78 -10.87 6.90
C LEU A 135 7.21 -11.06 7.41
N SER A 136 7.52 -10.48 8.57
CA SER A 136 8.74 -10.71 9.35
C SER A 136 8.45 -10.45 10.83
N LYS A 137 9.50 -10.50 11.67
CA LYS A 137 9.40 -10.20 13.12
C LYS A 137 8.76 -8.83 13.40
N THR A 138 9.14 -7.81 12.63
CA THR A 138 8.69 -6.43 12.83
C THR A 138 7.84 -5.91 11.68
N VAL A 139 8.01 -6.47 10.48
CA VAL A 139 7.27 -6.08 9.28
C VAL A 139 5.94 -6.80 9.28
N CYS A 140 4.98 -6.09 9.84
CA CYS A 140 3.58 -6.39 9.92
C CYS A 140 2.91 -5.01 9.94
N GLY A 141 1.79 -4.80 9.25
CA GLY A 141 0.99 -3.58 9.42
C GLY A 141 0.31 -3.53 10.81
N ASN A 142 1.09 -3.72 11.89
CA ASN A 142 0.76 -4.50 13.08
C ASN A 142 -0.32 -3.90 14.00
N PRO A 143 -0.89 -4.75 14.88
CA PRO A 143 -1.00 -4.40 16.29
C PRO A 143 -0.28 -5.41 17.20
N PRO A 144 0.74 -5.02 17.99
CA PRO A 144 1.01 -5.69 19.25
C PRO A 144 -0.04 -5.19 20.25
N ARG A 145 -0.99 -6.07 20.60
CA ARG A 145 -2.03 -5.79 21.59
C ARG A 145 -1.46 -6.07 22.97
N ASN A 146 -0.85 -5.07 23.62
CA ASN A 146 -0.86 -5.06 25.07
C ASN A 146 -2.23 -4.56 25.51
N GLY A 147 -2.93 -5.38 26.27
CA GLY A 147 -4.08 -4.98 27.09
C GLY A 147 -5.45 -5.12 26.43
N SER A 148 -6.24 -6.04 26.98
CA SER A 148 -7.70 -6.12 26.92
C SER A 148 -8.35 -6.41 25.56
N ALA A 149 -8.67 -7.69 25.39
CA ALA A 149 -9.93 -8.07 24.78
C ALA A 149 -11.08 -7.46 25.59
N ARG A 150 -11.72 -6.40 25.08
CA ARG A 150 -13.09 -6.06 25.45
C ARG A 150 -13.83 -5.60 24.20
N TYR A 151 -14.81 -6.43 23.85
CA TYR A 151 -16.12 -6.09 23.28
C TYR A 151 -16.23 -4.80 22.45
N PHE A 152 -16.75 -4.92 21.23
CA PHE A 152 -18.03 -4.23 20.97
C PHE A 152 -18.82 -4.98 19.89
N ARG A 153 -20.04 -5.33 20.28
CA ARG A 153 -21.10 -5.94 19.48
C ARG A 153 -21.49 -5.04 18.30
N GLN A 154 -22.10 -5.68 17.32
CA GLN A 154 -22.86 -5.13 16.20
C GLN A 154 -23.62 -3.83 16.53
N ARG A 155 -23.58 -2.86 15.62
CA ARG A 155 -24.82 -2.25 15.09
C ARG A 155 -24.59 -1.67 13.69
N LEU A 156 -25.30 -2.26 12.73
CA LEU A 156 -25.66 -1.66 11.46
C LEU A 156 -26.16 -0.23 11.70
N MET A 157 -25.67 0.74 10.93
CA MET A 157 -26.54 1.77 10.37
C MET A 157 -25.95 2.27 9.06
N LEU A 158 -26.60 1.86 7.96
CA LEU A 158 -26.58 2.60 6.71
C LEU A 158 -27.08 4.03 6.98
N LYS A 159 -26.41 5.03 6.39
CA LYS A 159 -27.14 6.14 5.77
C LYS A 159 -26.34 6.74 4.63
N TRP A 160 -26.81 6.44 3.42
CA TRP A 160 -26.61 7.21 2.20
C TRP A 160 -27.52 8.44 2.19
N LYS A 161 -27.03 9.59 1.68
CA LYS A 161 -27.75 10.60 0.86
C LYS A 161 -26.71 11.66 0.43
N LEU A 162 -26.23 11.67 -0.81
CA LEU A 162 -26.75 12.35 -2.01
C LEU A 162 -27.03 13.87 -1.87
N SER A 163 -26.29 14.64 -2.67
CA SER A 163 -26.67 15.83 -3.49
C SER A 163 -27.06 17.18 -2.85
N TRP A 164 -26.28 18.23 -3.22
CA TRP A 164 -26.69 19.59 -3.66
C TRP A 164 -25.40 20.41 -3.92
N SER A 165 -25.01 20.87 -5.12
CA SER A 165 -25.56 21.82 -6.10
C SER A 165 -25.57 23.31 -5.69
N GLY A 166 -24.78 24.11 -6.43
CA GLY A 166 -24.88 25.58 -6.62
C GLY A 166 -23.82 26.39 -5.88
N ARG A 167 -23.22 27.47 -6.39
CA ARG A 167 -23.22 28.29 -7.64
C ARG A 167 -21.97 29.20 -7.49
N GLN A 168 -21.28 29.66 -8.53
CA GLN A 168 -21.56 30.96 -9.15
C GLN A 168 -20.84 31.10 -10.49
N SER A 169 -21.57 31.72 -11.41
CA SER A 169 -21.27 32.10 -12.78
C SER A 169 -20.60 33.48 -12.85
N THR A 170 -19.63 33.66 -13.74
CA THR A 170 -19.32 34.95 -14.36
C THR A 170 -19.25 34.77 -15.88
N LEU A 171 -20.12 35.52 -16.56
CA LEU A 171 -20.19 35.72 -18.00
C LEU A 171 -18.95 36.48 -18.48
N SER A 172 -18.35 36.04 -19.59
CA SER A 172 -17.56 36.91 -20.46
C SER A 172 -17.95 36.63 -21.91
N ILE A 173 -18.49 37.68 -22.53
CA ILE A 173 -18.92 37.76 -23.93
C ILE A 173 -17.67 37.89 -24.82
N ASN A 174 -17.56 37.05 -25.85
CA ASN A 174 -16.59 37.23 -26.93
C ASN A 174 -17.23 38.10 -28.03
N PRO A 175 -16.56 39.15 -28.54
CA PRO A 175 -16.89 39.72 -29.83
C PRO A 175 -16.19 38.97 -30.97
N VAL A 176 -16.83 39.10 -32.14
CA VAL A 176 -16.63 38.48 -33.47
C VAL A 176 -15.20 38.46 -33.98
#